data_AF-A0A2M9KHY3-F1
#
_entry.id   AF-A0A2M9KHY3-F1
#
_cell.length_a   1.000
_cell.length_b   1.000
_cell.length_c   1.000
_cell.angle_alpha   90.00
_cell.angle_beta   90.00
_cell.angle_gamma   90.00
#
_symmetry.space_group_name_H-M   'P 1'
#
loop_
_entity.id
_entity.type
_entity.pdbx_description
1 polymer ?
#
loop_
_entity_poly.entity_id
_entity_poly.type
_entity_poly.pdbx_seq_one_letter_code
_entity_poly.pdbx_strand_id
1 'polypeptide(L)' 'MAFPGGEGGADLVVVSRIGRMGPGGHPVYEDATGIVQAEISDQAEVRILATGGGQDAVPGVVARPLA' A
#
# COMPACT_ATOMS: atom_id res chain seq x y z
N MET A 1 -8.13 0.59 -30.30
CA MET A 1 -8.90 1.06 -29.14
C MET A 1 -7.88 1.48 -28.08
N ALA A 2 -7.69 2.77 -27.87
CA ALA A 2 -6.80 3.28 -26.82
C ALA A 2 -7.68 3.56 -25.60
N PHE A 3 -7.40 2.89 -24.48
CA PHE A 3 -7.92 3.31 -23.19
C PHE A 3 -7.18 4.61 -22.85
N PRO A 4 -7.86 5.75 -22.61
CA PRO A 4 -7.18 6.96 -22.18
C PRO A 4 -6.63 6.67 -20.78
N GLY A 5 -5.36 6.26 -20.71
CA GLY A 5 -4.61 6.23 -19.46
C GLY A 5 -4.61 7.65 -18.93
N GLY A 6 -5.40 7.87 -17.88
CA GLY A 6 -5.57 9.17 -17.24
C GLY A 6 -4.21 9.77 -16.89
N GLU A 7 -4.15 11.10 -16.97
CA GLU A 7 -3.00 11.92 -16.59
C GLU A 7 -2.30 11.36 -15.33
N GLY A 8 -0.99 11.14 -15.44
CA GLY A 8 -0.13 10.50 -14.43
C GLY A 8 -0.05 11.25 -13.11
N GLY A 9 -1.13 11.18 -12.33
CA GLY A 9 -1.15 11.44 -10.89
C GLY A 9 -0.86 10.15 -10.14
N ALA A 10 -0.06 10.23 -9.09
CA ALA A 10 0.09 9.12 -8.15
C ALA A 10 -1.29 8.77 -7.56
N ASP A 11 -1.73 7.53 -7.72
CA ASP A 11 -2.96 7.03 -7.08
C ASP A 11 -2.73 6.96 -5.56
N LEU A 12 -3.60 7.61 -4.79
CA LEU A 12 -3.50 7.70 -3.33
C LEU A 12 -4.42 6.67 -2.68
N VAL A 13 -3.82 5.75 -1.91
CA VAL A 13 -4.57 4.77 -1.11
C VAL A 13 -4.51 5.16 0.36
N VAL A 14 -5.68 5.30 0.98
CA VAL A 14 -5.80 5.53 2.42
C VAL A 14 -5.91 4.19 3.12
N VAL A 15 -5.03 3.97 4.10
CA VAL A 15 -4.95 2.73 4.87
C VAL A 15 -5.03 3.00 6.36
N SER A 16 -5.58 2.05 7.11
CA SER A 16 -5.73 2.11 8.57
C SER A 16 -5.01 0.93 9.22
N ARG A 17 -4.45 1.14 10.41
CA ARG A 17 -3.75 0.07 11.14
C ARG A 17 -4.75 -0.99 11.60
N ILE A 18 -4.44 -2.26 11.35
CA ILE A 18 -5.34 -3.39 11.68
C ILE A 18 -4.82 -4.29 12.82
N GLY A 19 -3.86 -3.81 13.61
CA GLY A 19 -3.41 -4.48 14.84
C GLY A 19 -2.54 -5.74 14.66
N ARG A 20 -2.18 -6.11 13.43
CA ARG A 20 -1.25 -7.22 13.13
C ARG A 20 0.15 -6.72 12.75
N MET A 21 1.14 -7.61 12.83
CA MET A 21 2.52 -7.37 12.42
C MET A 21 2.84 -8.07 11.11
N GLY A 22 3.61 -7.41 10.24
CA GLY A 22 4.05 -7.94 8.96
C GLY A 22 5.33 -8.77 9.08
N PRO A 23 5.77 -9.42 7.98
CA PRO A 23 6.98 -10.25 7.94
C PRO A 23 8.28 -9.48 8.27
N GLY A 24 8.34 -8.16 8.08
CA GLY A 24 9.46 -7.32 8.50
C GLY A 24 9.42 -6.90 9.97
N GLY A 25 8.37 -7.27 10.72
CA GLY A 25 8.20 -6.86 12.11
C GLY A 25 7.59 -5.46 12.28
N HIS A 26 7.00 -4.88 11.23
CA HIS A 26 6.34 -3.58 11.28
C HIS A 26 4.81 -3.67 11.20
N PRO A 27 4.08 -2.63 11.69
CA PRO A 27 2.64 -2.64 11.70
C PRO A 27 2.05 -2.77 10.30
N VAL A 28 0.94 -3.51 10.22
CA VAL A 28 0.22 -3.66 8.96
C VAL A 28 -1.01 -2.77 8.93
N TYR A 29 -1.20 -2.19 7.76
CA TYR A 29 -2.30 -1.31 7.42
C TYR A 29 -3.09 -1.93 6.28
N GLU A 30 -4.37 -1.59 6.25
CA GLU A 30 -5.32 -2.08 5.26
C GLU A 30 -6.22 -0.93 4.80
N ASP A 31 -6.51 -0.88 3.50
CA ASP A 31 -7.50 0.06 2.99
C ASP A 31 -8.93 -0.39 3.35
N ALA A 32 -9.91 0.49 3.18
CA ALA A 32 -11.30 0.19 3.54
C ALA A 32 -11.90 -1.02 2.81
N THR A 33 -11.35 -1.41 1.66
CA THR A 33 -11.81 -2.56 0.86
C THR A 33 -11.15 -3.88 1.26
N GLY A 34 -10.05 -3.85 2.01
CA GLY A 34 -9.27 -5.06 2.35
C GLY A 34 -8.37 -5.58 1.23
N ILE A 35 -8.30 -4.88 0.09
CA ILE A 35 -7.54 -5.31 -1.08
C ILE A 35 -6.06 -4.96 -0.88
N VAL A 36 -5.79 -3.71 -0.52
CA VAL A 36 -4.44 -3.21 -0.28
C VAL A 36 -4.08 -3.42 1.18
N GLN A 37 -3.16 -4.34 1.40
CA GLN A 37 -2.50 -4.51 2.68
C GLN A 37 -1.03 -4.08 2.56
N ALA A 38 -0.55 -3.27 3.49
CA ALA A 38 0.80 -2.76 3.46
C ALA A 38 1.43 -2.84 4.85
N GLU A 39 2.64 -3.38 4.89
CA GLU A 39 3.54 -3.21 6.03
C GLU A 39 4.28 -1.88 5.87
N ILE A 40 4.24 -1.03 6.90
CA ILE A 40 4.85 0.30 6.87
C ILE A 40 5.84 0.43 8.03
N SER A 41 7.11 0.70 7.72
CA SER A 41 8.17 0.87 8.73
C SER A 41 8.12 2.25 9.41
N ASP A 42 8.85 2.40 10.51
CA ASP A 42 9.03 3.69 11.19
C ASP A 42 9.74 4.73 10.30
N GLN A 43 10.45 4.26 9.27
CA GLN A 43 11.10 5.08 8.24
C GLN A 43 10.19 5.38 7.04
N ALA A 44 8.89 5.06 7.14
CA ALA A 44 7.88 5.22 6.10
C ALA A 44 8.12 4.37 4.82
N GLU A 45 8.96 3.35 4.90
CA GLU A 45 9.12 2.37 3.84
C GLU A 45 7.88 1.50 3.75
N VAL A 46 7.37 1.31 2.53
CA VAL A 46 6.14 0.57 2.28
C VAL A 46 6.45 -0.74 1.59
N ARG A 47 5.99 -1.84 2.18
CA ARG A 47 5.97 -3.16 1.56
C ARG A 47 4.52 -3.59 1.35
N ILE A 48 4.10 -3.64 0.09
CA ILE A 48 2.78 -4.20 -0.26
C ILE A 48 2.77 -5.69 0.06
N LEU A 49 1.77 -6.13 0.82
CA LEU A 49 1.52 -7.52 1.14
C LEU A 49 0.49 -8.04 0.16
N ALA A 50 0.92 -8.95 -0.72
CA ALA A 50 0.01 -9.57 -1.68
C ALA A 50 -1.03 -10.42 -0.93
N THR A 51 -2.29 -9.99 -0.97
CA THR A 51 -3.47 -10.74 -0.52
C THR A 51 -3.94 -11.78 -1.55
N GLY A 52 -3.39 -11.76 -2.78
CA GLY A 52 -3.65 -12.70 -3.88
C GLY A 52 -2.66 -12.54 -5.04
N GLY A 53 -2.66 -13.49 -6.00
CA GLY A 53 -1.72 -13.52 -7.11
C GLY A 53 -1.92 -12.38 -8.12
N GLY A 54 -0.86 -11.63 -8.42
CA GLY A 54 -0.85 -10.60 -9.46
C GLY A 54 -0.50 -9.17 -8.99
N GLN A 55 -0.20 -8.98 -7.70
CA GLN A 55 0.32 -7.70 -7.21
C GLN A 55 1.85 -7.72 -7.32
N ASP A 56 2.40 -7.21 -8.42
CA ASP A 56 3.84 -6.98 -8.52
C ASP A 56 4.20 -5.84 -7.56
N ALA A 57 5.23 -6.04 -6.73
CA ALA A 57 5.65 -5.04 -5.76
C ALA A 57 6.19 -3.82 -6.52
N VAL A 58 5.34 -2.81 -6.72
CA VAL A 58 5.75 -1.56 -7.36
C VAL A 58 6.83 -0.88 -6.51
N PRO A 59 8.07 -0.75 -7.00
CA PRO A 59 9.11 -0.05 -6.27
C PRO A 59 8.76 1.45 -6.19
N GLY A 60 8.99 2.07 -5.02
CA GLY A 60 8.89 3.54 -4.86
C GLY A 60 7.65 4.07 -4.16
N VAL A 61 6.90 3.24 -3.42
CA VAL A 61 5.79 3.71 -2.57
C VAL A 61 6.32 4.27 -1.25
N VAL A 62 5.86 5.46 -0.85
CA VAL A 62 6.22 6.12 0.41
C VAL A 62 4.94 6.41 1.19
N ALA A 63 4.93 6.05 2.47
CA ALA A 63 3.82 6.38 3.36
C ALA A 63 3.97 7.79 3.93
N ARG A 64 2.84 8.44 4.21
CA ARG A 64 2.81 9.68 5.00
C ARG A 64 1.63 9.63 5.97
N PRO A 65 1.77 10.15 7.19
CA PRO A 65 0.64 10.32 8.10
C PRO A 65 -0.44 11.22 7.47
N LEU A 66 -1.70 10.89 7.70
CA LEU A 66 -2.82 11.79 7.41
C LEU A 66 -2.91 12.81 8.55
N ALA A 67 -3.06 14.09 8.19
CA ALA A 67 -3.23 15.20 9.13
C ALA A 67 -4.65 15.26 9.69
#